data_AF-A0AAV0UK42-F1
#
_entry.id   AF-A0AAV0UK42-F1
#
_cell.length_a   1.000
_cell.length_b   1.000
_cell.length_c   1.000
_cell.angle_alpha   90.00
_cell.angle_beta   90.00
_cell.angle_gamma   90.00
#
_symmetry.space_group_name_H-M   'P 1'
#
loop_
_entity.id
_entity.type
_entity.pdbx_description
1 polymer ?
#
loop_
_entity_poly.entity_id
_entity_poly.type
_entity_poly.pdbx_seq_one_letter_code
_entity_poly.pdbx_strand_id
1 'polypeptide(L)'
;MTVPPRSMSMSREMRNSTVRVVEEPRDNPSNMRFTFMPMALTEMQFYDFQPRVFASIRQLYGVNDAEYIFAFRSTINERISEGRSGAFVFNTCDRKYLVKSTTSKEKDVLLRLLPTYLRYLKWNPGTLLSRFFGFHAMKMYGQIFYFIVMGNFLSATEVIHRRYDIKGSWVDRNAPACVLGIQYSTPFSYN
;
A
#
# COMPACT_ATOMS: atom_id res chain seq x y z
N MET A 1 -52.02 35.05 8.80
CA MET A 1 -51.58 33.82 8.11
C MET A 1 -50.08 33.90 7.95
N THR A 2 -49.31 33.06 8.66
CA THR A 2 -48.13 32.30 8.18
C THR A 2 -47.47 31.63 9.39
N VAL A 3 -47.51 30.29 9.38
CA VAL A 3 -46.91 29.38 10.37
C VAL A 3 -45.55 28.95 9.80
N PRO A 4 -44.46 28.87 10.58
CA PRO A 4 -43.18 28.34 10.09
C PRO A 4 -43.22 26.80 10.02
N PRO A 5 -42.52 26.16 9.07
CA PRO A 5 -42.57 24.72 8.89
C PRO A 5 -41.68 23.95 9.89
N ARG A 6 -42.15 22.73 10.18
CA ARG A 6 -41.64 21.74 11.14
C ARG A 6 -40.23 21.24 10.82
N SER A 7 -39.50 20.96 11.90
CA SER A 7 -38.27 20.15 11.94
C SER A 7 -38.51 18.73 11.43
N MET A 8 -37.67 18.25 10.50
CA MET A 8 -37.50 16.83 10.19
C MET A 8 -36.19 16.31 10.77
N SER A 9 -36.30 15.34 11.67
CA SER A 9 -35.19 14.52 12.15
C SER A 9 -34.77 13.52 11.08
N MET A 10 -33.54 13.61 10.58
CA MET A 10 -32.91 12.50 9.84
C MET A 10 -32.00 11.71 10.76
N SER A 11 -32.49 10.55 11.16
CA SER A 11 -31.76 9.45 11.78
C SER A 11 -30.59 9.01 10.89
N ARG A 12 -29.37 9.10 11.43
CA ARG A 12 -28.15 8.61 10.79
C ARG A 12 -28.03 7.12 11.07
N GLU A 13 -28.41 6.29 10.09
CA GLU A 13 -28.21 4.84 10.15
C GLU A 13 -26.72 4.51 10.22
N MET A 14 -26.32 3.91 11.34
CA MET A 14 -25.01 3.36 11.60
C MET A 14 -24.96 1.94 11.02
N ARG A 15 -24.36 1.75 9.85
CA ARG A 15 -24.17 0.41 9.28
C ARG A 15 -23.05 -0.33 10.03
N ASN A 16 -23.46 -1.19 10.97
CA ASN A 16 -22.58 -2.14 11.65
C ASN A 16 -22.27 -3.34 10.74
N SER A 17 -21.06 -3.44 10.24
CA SER A 17 -20.56 -4.63 9.54
C SER A 17 -20.22 -5.72 10.55
N THR A 18 -21.14 -6.67 10.77
CA THR A 18 -20.93 -7.82 11.66
C THR A 18 -20.17 -8.91 10.92
N VAL A 19 -18.93 -9.20 11.33
CA VAL A 19 -18.18 -10.40 10.89
C VAL A 19 -18.88 -11.63 11.45
N ARG A 20 -19.23 -12.61 10.60
CA ARG A 20 -19.74 -13.91 11.05
C ARG A 20 -18.86 -15.03 10.51
N VAL A 21 -18.42 -15.89 11.43
CA VAL A 21 -17.75 -17.17 11.15
C VAL A 21 -18.84 -18.17 10.76
N VAL A 22 -18.68 -18.88 9.64
CA VAL A 22 -19.65 -19.90 9.19
C VAL A 22 -18.93 -21.24 9.02
N GLU A 23 -19.45 -22.27 9.68
CA GLU A 23 -19.05 -23.69 9.56
C GLU A 23 -19.60 -24.30 8.25
N GLU A 24 -18.85 -25.24 7.66
CA GLU A 24 -19.12 -25.89 6.37
C GLU A 24 -20.33 -26.86 6.36
N PRO A 25 -20.97 -27.05 5.18
CA PRO A 25 -21.47 -28.38 4.85
C PRO A 25 -21.20 -28.87 3.41
N ARG A 26 -21.26 -30.21 3.32
CA ARG A 26 -20.80 -31.18 2.29
C ARG A 26 -21.55 -31.20 0.94
N ASP A 27 -20.86 -31.81 -0.03
CA ASP A 27 -21.10 -32.08 -1.47
C ASP A 27 -22.50 -32.50 -1.98
N ASN A 28 -22.83 -32.11 -3.23
CA ASN A 28 -23.24 -33.04 -4.32
C ASN A 28 -23.19 -32.36 -5.72
N PRO A 29 -22.66 -32.98 -6.80
CA PRO A 29 -22.44 -32.32 -8.10
C PRO A 29 -23.41 -32.83 -9.18
N SER A 30 -24.43 -32.06 -9.55
CA SER A 30 -25.16 -32.24 -10.82
C SER A 30 -26.16 -31.11 -11.10
N ASN A 31 -25.66 -29.99 -11.63
CA ASN A 31 -26.40 -29.12 -12.55
C ASN A 31 -25.52 -27.93 -12.99
N MET A 32 -24.85 -28.03 -14.14
CA MET A 32 -24.24 -26.86 -14.79
C MET A 32 -25.31 -26.07 -15.56
N ARG A 33 -26.12 -25.30 -14.82
CA ARG A 33 -26.82 -24.15 -15.38
C ARG A 33 -25.88 -22.95 -15.30
N PHE A 34 -25.42 -22.43 -16.43
CA PHE A 34 -24.75 -21.13 -16.52
C PHE A 34 -25.77 -20.03 -16.17
N THR A 35 -26.03 -19.88 -14.88
CA THR A 35 -26.63 -18.67 -14.33
C THR A 35 -25.50 -17.66 -14.22
N PHE A 36 -25.65 -16.51 -14.89
CA PHE A 36 -24.92 -15.30 -14.54
C PHE A 36 -25.33 -14.93 -13.11
N MET A 37 -24.70 -15.59 -12.14
CA MET A 37 -24.74 -15.20 -10.75
C MET A 37 -24.04 -13.84 -10.70
N PRO A 38 -24.65 -12.78 -10.15
CA PRO A 38 -23.92 -11.56 -9.88
C PRO A 38 -22.74 -12.01 -9.04
N MET A 39 -21.49 -11.78 -9.50
CA MET A 39 -20.30 -12.17 -8.77
C MET A 39 -20.47 -11.63 -7.34
N ALA A 40 -20.85 -12.52 -6.42
CA ALA A 40 -20.89 -12.21 -5.01
C ALA A 40 -19.50 -11.65 -4.74
N LEU A 41 -19.44 -10.41 -4.25
CA LEU A 41 -18.20 -9.73 -3.90
C LEU A 41 -17.37 -10.73 -3.12
N THR A 42 -16.41 -11.37 -3.80
CA THR A 42 -15.62 -12.44 -3.20
C THR A 42 -14.88 -11.76 -2.07
N GLU A 43 -15.16 -12.23 -0.85
CA GLU A 43 -14.75 -11.59 0.39
C GLU A 43 -13.30 -11.12 0.30
N MET A 44 -13.10 -9.80 0.35
CA MET A 44 -11.77 -9.19 0.36
C MET A 44 -11.19 -9.40 1.75
N GLN A 45 -10.11 -10.18 1.84
CA GLN A 45 -9.44 -10.45 3.11
C GLN A 45 -8.16 -9.63 3.20
N PHE A 46 -7.93 -9.00 4.36
CA PHE A 46 -6.73 -8.21 4.63
C PHE A 46 -5.91 -8.88 5.75
N TYR A 47 -4.60 -8.93 5.58
CA TYR A 47 -3.67 -9.57 6.52
C TYR A 47 -2.55 -8.61 6.89
N ASP A 48 -2.34 -8.42 8.18
CA ASP A 48 -1.19 -7.70 8.75
C ASP A 48 -0.11 -8.70 9.21
N PHE A 49 1.14 -8.50 8.79
CA PHE A 49 2.26 -9.32 9.24
C PHE A 49 3.07 -8.58 10.29
N GLN A 50 3.29 -9.21 11.46
CA GLN A 50 4.08 -8.64 12.56
C GLN A 50 3.65 -7.22 12.99
N PRO A 51 2.34 -6.94 13.19
CA PRO A 51 1.83 -5.58 13.39
C PRO A 51 2.48 -4.86 14.59
N ARG A 52 2.79 -5.58 15.67
CA ARG A 52 3.45 -5.00 16.86
C ARG A 52 4.87 -4.54 16.59
N VAL A 53 5.60 -5.27 15.75
CA VAL A 53 6.98 -4.94 15.39
C VAL A 53 7.00 -3.70 14.49
N PHE A 54 6.11 -3.64 13.51
CA PHE A 54 5.97 -2.46 12.66
C PHE A 54 5.45 -1.24 13.43
N ALA A 55 4.54 -1.42 14.40
CA ALA A 55 4.15 -0.34 15.31
C ALA A 55 5.35 0.22 16.10
N SER A 56 6.26 -0.64 16.55
CA SER A 56 7.49 -0.21 17.21
C SER A 56 8.42 0.58 16.27
N ILE A 57 8.49 0.21 14.99
CA ILE A 57 9.25 0.96 13.97
C ILE A 57 8.59 2.31 13.71
N ARG A 58 7.25 2.36 13.58
CA ARG A 58 6.50 3.60 13.42
C ARG A 58 6.77 4.55 14.59
N GLN A 59 6.69 4.06 15.82
CA GLN A 59 6.99 4.83 17.02
C GLN A 59 8.43 5.38 17.01
N LEU A 60 9.42 4.57 16.61
CA LEU A 60 10.84 4.99 16.56
C LEU A 60 11.06 6.19 15.63
N TYR A 61 10.24 6.32 14.59
CA TYR A 61 10.32 7.41 13.59
C TYR A 61 9.20 8.45 13.73
N GLY A 62 8.49 8.48 14.87
CA GLY A 62 7.45 9.48 15.13
C GLY A 62 6.22 9.36 14.22
N VAL A 63 5.98 8.19 13.63
CA VAL A 63 4.79 7.93 12.82
C VAL A 63 3.63 7.56 13.74
N ASN A 64 2.57 8.36 13.71
CA ASN A 64 1.34 8.07 14.42
C ASN A 64 0.52 6.98 13.69
N ASP A 65 0.07 5.96 14.42
CA ASP A 65 -0.66 4.82 13.86
C ASP A 65 -2.00 5.22 13.21
N ALA A 66 -2.73 6.16 13.80
CA ALA A 66 -4.01 6.63 13.25
C ALA A 66 -3.80 7.45 11.97
N GLU A 67 -2.78 8.32 11.94
CA GLU A 67 -2.40 9.05 10.73
C GLU A 67 -1.90 8.13 9.62
N TYR A 68 -1.10 7.12 9.99
CA TYR A 68 -0.64 6.09 9.09
C TYR A 68 -1.81 5.39 8.41
N ILE A 69 -2.80 4.90 9.17
CA ILE A 69 -3.99 4.24 8.63
C ILE A 69 -4.80 5.22 7.76
N PHE A 70 -4.94 6.46 8.21
CA PHE A 70 -5.68 7.48 7.48
C PHE A 70 -5.06 7.79 6.11
N ALA A 71 -3.73 7.80 6.00
CA ALA A 71 -3.01 8.05 4.76
C ALA A 71 -3.33 7.03 3.65
N PHE A 72 -3.82 5.84 4.00
CA PHE A 72 -4.23 4.80 3.04
C PHE A 72 -5.71 4.84 2.66
N ARG A 73 -6.53 5.72 3.26
CA ARG A 73 -7.93 5.91 2.85
C ARG A 73 -8.04 6.59 1.48
N SER A 74 -7.03 7.36 1.10
CA SER A 74 -6.92 8.00 -0.20
C SER A 74 -5.51 7.79 -0.76
N THR A 75 -5.41 7.06 -1.86
CA THR A 75 -4.15 6.81 -2.56
C THR A 75 -4.09 7.66 -3.82
N ILE A 76 -2.88 8.10 -4.20
CA ILE A 76 -2.66 8.87 -5.42
C ILE A 76 -1.66 8.12 -6.30
N ASN A 77 -1.98 8.07 -7.59
CA ASN A 77 -1.14 7.57 -8.68
C ASN A 77 -0.69 6.12 -8.51
N GLU A 78 -1.41 5.19 -9.12
CA GLU A 78 -0.84 3.91 -9.53
C GLU A 78 0.20 4.16 -10.63
N ARG A 79 1.48 3.91 -10.34
CA ARG A 79 2.48 3.74 -11.39
C ARG A 79 2.99 2.31 -11.28
N ILE A 80 2.69 1.49 -12.29
CA ILE A 80 3.38 0.21 -12.45
C ILE A 80 4.84 0.57 -12.66
N SER A 81 5.73 0.22 -11.73
CA SER A 81 7.13 0.57 -11.92
C SER A 81 7.64 -0.27 -13.09
N GLU A 82 8.23 0.40 -14.10
CA GLU A 82 8.96 -0.20 -15.22
C GLU A 82 10.29 -0.83 -14.75
N GLY A 83 10.29 -1.45 -13.57
CA GLY A 83 11.39 -2.28 -13.11
C GLY A 83 11.32 -3.64 -13.79
N ARG A 84 12.50 -4.28 -13.96
CA ARG A 84 12.65 -5.64 -14.52
C ARG A 84 11.74 -6.69 -13.84
N SER A 85 11.24 -6.41 -12.63
CA SER A 85 10.42 -7.29 -11.80
C SER A 85 8.91 -7.10 -11.94
N GLY A 86 8.41 -6.10 -12.68
CA GLY A 86 6.97 -5.85 -12.82
C GLY A 86 6.24 -5.49 -11.52
N ALA A 87 6.98 -4.99 -10.52
CA ALA A 87 6.39 -4.57 -9.25
C ALA A 87 5.64 -3.24 -9.43
N PHE A 88 4.43 -3.11 -8.91
CA PHE A 88 3.73 -1.83 -8.87
C PHE A 88 4.10 -1.03 -7.62
N VAL A 89 4.14 0.29 -7.78
CA VAL A 89 4.50 1.23 -6.72
C VAL A 89 3.55 2.42 -6.76
N PHE A 90 2.97 2.80 -5.61
CA PHE A 90 2.12 3.98 -5.53
C PHE A 90 2.42 4.79 -4.27
N ASN A 91 1.96 6.04 -4.24
CA ASN A 91 2.11 6.92 -3.08
C ASN A 91 0.77 7.16 -2.38
N THR A 92 0.82 7.42 -1.08
CA THR A 92 -0.34 7.98 -0.37
C THR A 92 -0.63 9.40 -0.88
N CYS A 93 -1.86 9.87 -0.65
CA CYS A 93 -2.29 11.20 -1.10
C CYS A 93 -1.39 12.33 -0.58
N ASP A 94 -1.00 12.23 0.68
CA ASP A 94 -0.07 13.15 1.36
C ASP A 94 1.41 12.93 0.98
N ARG A 95 1.69 11.97 0.11
CA ARG A 95 3.03 11.57 -0.36
C ARG A 95 3.99 11.16 0.76
N LYS A 96 3.53 10.93 1.99
CA LYS A 96 4.39 10.53 3.12
C LYS A 96 4.87 9.08 2.99
N TYR A 97 4.07 8.24 2.36
CA TYR A 97 4.34 6.81 2.26
C TYR A 97 4.31 6.34 0.81
N LEU A 98 5.13 5.33 0.56
CA LEU A 98 5.21 4.60 -0.69
C LEU A 98 4.81 3.14 -0.42
N VAL A 99 3.95 2.61 -1.27
CA VAL A 99 3.53 1.21 -1.24
C VAL A 99 4.18 0.51 -2.40
N LYS A 100 4.82 -0.62 -2.12
CA LYS A 100 5.47 -1.44 -3.13
C LYS A 100 4.91 -2.86 -3.08
N SER A 101 4.49 -3.38 -4.22
CA SER A 101 4.14 -4.79 -4.36
C SER A 101 5.36 -5.69 -4.17
N THR A 102 5.16 -6.83 -3.55
CA THR A 102 6.22 -7.79 -3.24
C THR A 102 5.77 -9.21 -3.54
N THR A 103 6.73 -10.12 -3.64
CA THR A 103 6.48 -11.55 -3.77
C THR A 103 6.39 -12.22 -2.40
N SER A 104 5.77 -13.41 -2.33
CA SER A 104 5.79 -14.22 -1.09
C SER A 104 7.22 -14.56 -0.64
N LYS A 105 8.17 -14.72 -1.57
CA LYS A 105 9.58 -14.98 -1.24
C LYS A 105 10.21 -13.77 -0.55
N GLU A 106 9.98 -12.56 -1.07
CA GLU A 106 10.46 -11.31 -0.45
C GLU A 106 9.82 -11.07 0.92
N LYS A 107 8.53 -11.40 1.08
CA LYS A 107 7.85 -11.41 2.39
C LYS A 107 8.62 -12.29 3.38
N ASP A 108 8.90 -13.55 3.03
CA ASP A 108 9.58 -14.49 3.94
C ASP A 108 10.99 -13.99 4.31
N VAL A 109 11.72 -13.43 3.35
CA VAL A 109 13.05 -12.83 3.59
C VAL A 109 12.94 -11.65 4.56
N LEU A 110 12.02 -10.71 4.32
CA LEU A 110 11.87 -9.55 5.19
C LEU A 110 11.46 -9.96 6.61
N LEU A 111 10.50 -10.87 6.76
CA LEU A 111 10.03 -11.30 8.08
C LEU A 111 11.14 -11.99 8.89
N ARG A 112 12.04 -12.73 8.23
CA ARG A 112 13.24 -13.29 8.87
C ARG A 112 14.23 -12.21 9.29
N LEU A 113 14.40 -11.16 8.49
CA LEU A 113 15.30 -10.04 8.78
C LEU A 113 14.72 -9.05 9.80
N LEU A 114 13.40 -9.04 10.00
CA LEU A 114 12.70 -8.00 10.75
C LEU A 114 13.24 -7.76 12.17
N PRO A 115 13.59 -8.79 12.97
CA PRO A 115 14.13 -8.58 14.32
C PRO A 115 15.50 -7.89 14.32
N THR A 116 16.41 -8.29 13.42
CA THR A 116 17.73 -7.67 13.28
C THR A 116 17.64 -6.29 12.65
N TYR A 117 16.69 -6.09 11.73
CA TYR A 117 16.38 -4.77 11.17
C TYR A 117 15.91 -3.79 12.25
N LEU A 118 14.89 -4.13 13.06
CA LEU A 118 14.43 -3.27 14.16
C LEU A 118 15.56 -2.96 15.14
N ARG A 119 16.39 -3.95 15.47
CA ARG A 119 17.59 -3.75 16.28
C ARG A 119 18.50 -2.71 15.62
N TYR A 120 18.86 -2.90 14.36
CA TYR A 120 19.73 -1.99 13.65
C TYR A 120 19.19 -0.54 13.63
N LEU A 121 17.89 -0.35 13.40
CA LEU A 121 17.26 0.98 13.40
C LEU A 121 17.40 1.70 14.75
N LYS A 122 17.24 0.97 15.86
CA LYS A 122 17.37 1.55 17.21
C LYS A 122 18.78 2.05 17.51
N TRP A 123 19.80 1.33 17.05
CA TRP A 123 21.20 1.71 17.26
C TRP A 123 21.71 2.72 16.22
N ASN A 124 21.05 2.87 15.07
CA ASN A 124 21.50 3.70 13.95
C ASN A 124 20.38 4.64 13.48
N PRO A 125 20.00 5.66 14.28
CA PRO A 125 18.89 6.56 13.94
C PRO A 125 19.11 7.32 12.63
N GLY A 126 20.36 7.60 12.25
CA GLY A 126 20.74 8.28 11.01
C GLY A 126 20.90 7.39 9.78
N THR A 127 20.43 6.13 9.82
CA THR A 127 20.59 5.22 8.68
C THR A 127 19.86 5.69 7.42
N LEU A 128 20.45 5.37 6.27
CA LEU A 128 19.86 5.57 4.93
C LEU A 128 19.02 4.38 4.46
N LEU A 129 18.92 3.30 5.26
CA LEU A 129 18.04 2.19 4.92
C LEU A 129 16.58 2.65 4.81
N SER A 130 15.86 2.08 3.84
CA SER A 130 14.43 2.29 3.69
C SER A 130 13.72 1.98 5.00
N ARG A 131 12.82 2.86 5.41
CA ARG A 131 12.03 2.73 6.65
C ARG A 131 10.75 1.96 6.33
N PHE A 132 10.63 0.73 6.81
CA PHE A 132 9.45 -0.11 6.61
C PHE A 132 8.45 0.08 7.75
N PHE A 133 7.24 0.51 7.42
CA PHE A 133 6.19 0.86 8.41
C PHE A 133 5.04 -0.15 8.46
N GLY A 134 4.99 -1.10 7.54
CA GLY A 134 4.03 -2.20 7.56
C GLY A 134 4.29 -3.18 6.43
N PHE A 135 3.90 -4.42 6.64
CA PHE A 135 3.87 -5.44 5.60
C PHE A 135 2.52 -6.13 5.65
N HIS A 136 1.84 -6.15 4.51
CA HIS A 136 0.43 -6.49 4.41
C HIS A 136 0.17 -7.44 3.25
N ALA A 137 -0.96 -8.14 3.29
CA ALA A 137 -1.49 -8.80 2.13
C ALA A 137 -2.98 -8.58 1.98
N MET A 138 -3.44 -8.59 0.74
CA MET A 138 -4.84 -8.56 0.37
C MET A 138 -5.18 -9.76 -0.48
N LYS A 139 -6.18 -10.54 -0.09
CA LYS A 139 -6.75 -11.60 -0.92
C LYS A 139 -8.00 -11.08 -1.61
N MET A 140 -7.97 -11.06 -2.94
CA MET A 140 -9.08 -10.62 -3.79
C MET A 140 -9.12 -11.51 -5.03
N TYR A 141 -10.33 -11.91 -5.46
CA TYR A 141 -10.51 -12.76 -6.64
C TYR A 141 -9.66 -14.04 -6.63
N GLY A 142 -9.47 -14.64 -5.44
CA GLY A 142 -8.64 -15.83 -5.24
C GLY A 142 -7.12 -15.61 -5.31
N GLN A 143 -6.66 -14.39 -5.57
CA GLN A 143 -5.23 -14.03 -5.61
C GLN A 143 -4.81 -13.28 -4.35
N ILE A 144 -3.59 -13.53 -3.89
CA ILE A 144 -3.00 -12.83 -2.74
C ILE A 144 -1.95 -11.84 -3.24
N PHE A 145 -2.16 -10.57 -2.91
CA PHE A 145 -1.28 -9.46 -3.23
C PHE A 145 -0.52 -9.05 -1.97
N TYR A 146 0.79 -9.27 -1.96
CA TYR A 146 1.66 -8.84 -0.86
C TYR A 146 2.22 -7.46 -1.16
N PHE A 147 2.26 -6.60 -0.15
CA PHE A 147 2.85 -5.28 -0.31
C PHE A 147 3.48 -4.79 0.99
N ILE A 148 4.49 -3.95 0.81
CA ILE A 148 5.20 -3.29 1.89
C ILE A 148 4.92 -1.79 1.84
N VAL A 149 4.73 -1.21 3.02
CA VAL A 149 4.60 0.24 3.19
C VAL A 149 5.91 0.77 3.73
N MET A 150 6.44 1.77 3.04
CA MET A 150 7.71 2.40 3.36
C MET A 150 7.60 3.92 3.38
N GLY A 151 8.48 4.57 4.15
CA GLY A 151 8.60 6.03 4.14
C GLY A 151 9.07 6.55 2.79
N ASN A 152 8.41 7.60 2.29
CA ASN A 152 8.82 8.24 1.06
C ASN A 152 9.94 9.25 1.33
N PHE A 153 11.17 8.91 0.95
CA PHE A 153 12.31 9.83 1.08
C PHE A 153 12.26 11.00 0.09
N LEU A 154 11.44 10.90 -0.97
CA LEU A 154 11.24 11.94 -1.99
C LEU A 154 10.09 12.89 -1.63
N SER A 155 9.56 12.81 -0.41
CA SER A 155 8.53 13.73 0.10
C SER A 155 9.14 15.09 0.45
N ALA A 156 9.79 15.73 -0.53
CA ALA A 156 10.26 17.10 -0.40
C ALA A 156 9.16 18.08 -0.80
N THR A 157 9.03 19.17 -0.04
CA THR A 157 8.22 20.33 -0.43
C THR A 157 8.84 21.06 -1.61
N GLU A 158 10.17 20.96 -1.74
CA GLU A 158 10.96 21.56 -2.81
C GLU A 158 10.94 20.74 -4.09
N VAL A 159 11.07 21.45 -5.23
CA VAL A 159 11.10 20.82 -6.55
C VAL A 159 12.40 20.02 -6.74
N ILE A 160 12.25 18.73 -7.04
CA ILE A 160 13.37 17.86 -7.39
C ILE A 160 13.69 18.02 -8.88
N HIS A 161 14.76 18.74 -9.19
CA HIS A 161 15.20 18.99 -10.57
C HIS A 161 15.84 17.77 -11.25
N ARG A 162 16.51 16.89 -10.49
CA ARG A 162 17.25 15.75 -11.01
C ARG A 162 17.13 14.55 -10.07
N ARG A 163 17.10 13.34 -10.63
CA ARG A 163 17.10 12.08 -9.88
C ARG A 163 18.10 11.09 -10.47
N TYR A 164 18.70 10.29 -9.60
CA TYR A 164 19.70 9.29 -9.95
C TYR A 164 19.41 7.99 -9.20
N ASP A 165 19.50 6.85 -9.89
CA ASP A 165 19.49 5.50 -9.30
C ASP A 165 20.90 4.92 -9.43
N ILE A 166 21.71 5.02 -8.36
CA ILE A 166 23.13 4.66 -8.37
C ILE A 166 23.29 3.26 -7.77
N LYS A 167 23.88 2.33 -8.54
CA LYS A 167 24.02 0.91 -8.16
C LYS A 167 25.46 0.38 -8.17
N GLY A 168 26.46 1.24 -8.30
CA GLY A 168 27.90 0.92 -8.14
C GLY A 168 28.54 -0.02 -9.17
N SER A 169 27.76 -0.74 -9.98
CA SER A 169 28.24 -1.58 -11.08
C SER A 169 28.23 -0.85 -12.43
N TRP A 170 28.87 -1.43 -13.46
CA TRP A 170 28.96 -0.85 -14.81
C TRP A 170 27.90 -1.35 -15.81
N VAL A 171 27.27 -2.50 -15.53
CA VAL A 171 26.30 -3.17 -16.43
C VAL A 171 24.89 -2.60 -16.24
N ASP A 172 24.18 -2.33 -17.34
CA ASP A 172 22.81 -1.81 -17.38
C ASP A 172 22.58 -0.56 -16.50
N ARG A 173 23.36 0.51 -16.74
CA ARG A 173 23.31 1.76 -15.95
C ARG A 173 22.90 3.00 -16.73
N ASN A 174 22.42 2.83 -17.95
CA ASN A 174 21.96 3.94 -18.76
C ASN A 174 20.48 4.17 -18.53
N ALA A 175 20.09 5.43 -18.35
CA ALA A 175 18.70 5.82 -18.51
C ALA A 175 18.28 5.59 -19.97
N PRO A 176 16.99 5.33 -20.26
CA PRO A 176 16.50 5.32 -21.63
C PRO A 176 16.91 6.62 -22.34
N ALA A 177 17.28 6.50 -23.62
CA ALA A 177 17.80 7.61 -24.41
C ALA A 177 16.83 8.79 -24.42
N CYS A 178 17.38 10.01 -24.32
CA CYS A 178 16.61 11.26 -24.36
C CYS A 178 15.98 11.47 -25.75
N VAL A 179 14.66 11.44 -25.88
CA VAL A 179 13.89 11.78 -27.08
C VAL A 179 13.67 13.29 -27.09
N LEU A 180 14.42 13.99 -27.93
CA LEU A 180 14.31 15.44 -28.11
C LEU A 180 12.87 15.82 -28.54
N GLY A 181 12.29 16.83 -27.88
CA GLY A 181 10.91 17.27 -28.11
C GLY A 181 9.88 16.62 -27.18
N ILE A 182 10.25 15.56 -26.46
CA ILE A 182 9.49 15.05 -25.32
C ILE A 182 10.10 15.64 -24.07
N GLN A 183 9.35 16.45 -23.33
CA GLN A 183 9.74 16.72 -21.94
C GLN A 183 9.83 15.37 -21.25
N TYR A 184 11.03 15.01 -20.77
CA TYR A 184 11.14 14.02 -19.74
C TYR A 184 10.43 14.58 -18.53
N SER A 185 9.12 14.35 -18.44
CA SER A 185 8.50 14.25 -17.15
C SER A 185 9.25 13.09 -16.52
N THR A 186 10.19 13.38 -15.63
CA THR A 186 10.54 12.38 -14.64
C THR A 186 9.21 11.89 -14.06
N PRO A 187 9.08 10.62 -13.64
CA PRO A 187 7.80 10.09 -13.15
C PRO A 187 7.20 10.81 -11.93
N PHE A 188 7.83 11.91 -11.51
CA PHE A 188 7.44 12.81 -10.43
C PHE A 188 7.83 14.28 -10.78
N SER A 189 7.70 14.69 -12.05
CA SER A 189 7.63 16.11 -12.40
C SER A 189 6.24 16.59 -11.98
N TYR A 190 6.18 17.52 -11.03
CA TYR A 190 4.93 18.09 -10.53
C TYR A 190 4.75 19.48 -11.13
N ASN A 191 3.56 19.73 -11.70
CA ASN A 191 2.98 21.07 -11.78
C ASN A 191 2.45 21.47 -10.41
#